data_AF-A0A519L1U5-F1
#
_entry.id   AF-A0A519L1U5-F1
#
_cell.length_a   1.000
_cell.length_b   1.000
_cell.length_c   1.000
_cell.angle_alpha   90.00
_cell.angle_beta   90.00
_cell.angle_gamma   90.00
#
_symmetry.space_group_name_H-M   'P 1'
#
loop_
_entity.id
_entity.type
_entity.pdbx_description
1 polymer ?
#
loop_
_entity_poly.entity_id
_entity_poly.type
_entity_poly.pdbx_seq_one_letter_code
_entity_poly.pdbx_strand_id
1 'polypeptide(L)'
;MAADPATVLLDSARRIETQGEALSRIWPGYWPADQPFVLYLPESGAAFGGRASTDGASFRAGALDDVRFAFVLDYPSGVDNTVLLRLKTTDDTLSTLFHEQFHDYQTDAFRWRSGGRGGEFVDVSAIPDLEAFTVAAEQERRLLHAALGPVTPEARRMLVHRYLAARECRLADLPVEVRDTENRMEWNEGTAEYAALRAMTVTESDGPSTADRLREQLGRPILHSWGSYVGDMFRGRAYGVGASLAWLLEDMGQPDWRGRIERGETLAALVTEVAGERPVLPPEPVDDSLRDDVRRQMATRVAEPTDTTTFLAREPDWLVIIFDGPVRPDANMELNFSAGVMTPLPGEAIALQEVRELLASFDGARVEARDRAVLLLGMDGPSRRLTQTVYVALGEGERERIIPGQARIAFDTLSLDLPPHATVEDIDGRRTIRVVTP
;
A
#
# COMPACT_ATOMS: atom_id res chain seq x y z
N MET A 1 17.70 -32.32 1.03
CA MET A 1 17.33 -32.02 -0.37
C MET A 1 16.26 -30.95 -0.31
N ALA A 2 16.39 -29.86 -1.07
CA ALA A 2 15.29 -28.90 -1.19
C ALA A 2 14.09 -29.59 -1.85
N ALA A 3 12.88 -29.28 -1.39
CA ALA A 3 11.67 -29.82 -1.99
C ALA A 3 11.54 -29.32 -3.44
N ASP A 4 10.99 -30.15 -4.32
CA ASP A 4 10.70 -29.79 -5.70
C ASP A 4 9.69 -28.61 -5.75
N PRO A 5 9.98 -27.49 -6.42
CA PRO A 5 9.10 -26.32 -6.44
C PRO A 5 7.68 -26.62 -6.93
N ALA A 6 7.51 -27.54 -7.90
CA ALA A 6 6.18 -27.91 -8.38
C ALA A 6 5.35 -28.55 -7.26
N THR A 7 5.98 -29.42 -6.46
CA THR A 7 5.36 -30.04 -5.28
C THR A 7 4.98 -28.98 -4.24
N VAL A 8 5.87 -28.02 -3.94
CA VAL A 8 5.58 -26.97 -2.93
C VAL A 8 4.40 -26.07 -3.36
N LEU A 9 4.37 -25.66 -4.62
CA LEU A 9 3.27 -24.83 -5.15
C LEU A 9 1.94 -25.59 -5.12
N LEU A 10 1.95 -26.86 -5.52
CA LEU A 10 0.76 -27.68 -5.56
C LEU A 10 0.21 -27.98 -4.15
N ASP A 11 1.09 -28.27 -3.19
CA ASP A 11 0.70 -28.49 -1.81
C ASP A 11 0.15 -27.20 -1.17
N SER A 12 0.74 -26.05 -1.49
CA SER A 12 0.23 -24.74 -1.07
C SER A 12 -1.16 -24.47 -1.64
N ALA A 13 -1.38 -24.73 -2.93
CA ALA A 13 -2.69 -24.56 -3.56
C ALA A 13 -3.75 -25.49 -2.95
N ARG A 14 -3.44 -26.78 -2.78
CA ARG A 14 -4.34 -27.76 -2.13
C ARG A 14 -4.70 -27.35 -0.69
N ARG A 15 -3.74 -26.78 0.04
CA ARG A 15 -3.95 -26.29 1.40
C ARG A 15 -4.94 -25.13 1.43
N ILE A 16 -4.84 -24.18 0.49
CA ILE A 16 -5.83 -23.10 0.34
C ILE A 16 -7.21 -23.68 0.02
N GLU A 17 -7.32 -24.57 -0.97
CA GLU A 17 -8.60 -25.19 -1.37
C GLU A 17 -9.27 -25.95 -0.22
N THR A 18 -8.49 -26.74 0.53
CA THR A 18 -9.00 -27.52 1.67
C THR A 18 -9.55 -26.61 2.77
N GLN A 19 -9.03 -25.39 2.89
CA GLN A 19 -9.45 -24.41 3.89
C GLN A 19 -10.47 -23.39 3.35
N GLY A 20 -10.98 -23.54 2.12
CA GLY A 20 -11.87 -22.57 1.47
C GLY A 20 -13.06 -22.12 2.34
N GLU A 21 -13.75 -23.06 2.98
CA GLU A 21 -14.86 -22.72 3.89
C GLU A 21 -14.42 -21.98 5.17
N ALA A 22 -13.21 -22.26 5.67
CA ALA A 22 -12.68 -21.55 6.82
C ALA A 22 -12.21 -20.14 6.46
N LEU A 23 -11.61 -20.00 5.27
CA LEU A 23 -11.23 -18.72 4.69
C LEU A 23 -12.46 -17.82 4.46
N SER A 24 -13.56 -18.38 3.95
CA SER A 24 -14.81 -17.63 3.72
C SER A 24 -15.50 -17.11 4.98
N ARG A 25 -15.04 -17.54 6.17
CA ARG A 25 -15.53 -17.05 7.47
C ARG A 25 -14.68 -15.94 8.07
N ILE A 26 -13.52 -15.64 7.48
CA ILE A 26 -12.63 -14.56 7.94
C ILE A 26 -13.34 -13.22 7.85
N TRP A 27 -14.05 -12.99 6.76
CA TRP A 27 -14.83 -11.79 6.54
C TRP A 27 -16.06 -12.11 5.67
N PRO A 28 -17.28 -11.76 6.10
CA PRO A 28 -18.49 -12.09 5.34
C PRO A 28 -18.41 -11.59 3.90
N GLY A 29 -18.60 -12.48 2.91
CA GLY A 29 -18.51 -12.13 1.49
C GLY A 29 -17.10 -12.18 0.89
N TYR A 30 -16.05 -12.24 1.72
CA TYR A 30 -14.66 -12.31 1.27
C TYR A 30 -14.07 -13.73 1.42
N TRP A 31 -13.24 -14.04 0.42
CA TRP A 31 -12.77 -15.34 -0.02
C TRP A 31 -13.90 -16.37 -0.16
N PRO A 32 -14.68 -16.33 -1.26
CA PRO A 32 -15.54 -17.45 -1.64
C PRO A 32 -14.78 -18.77 -1.52
N ALA A 33 -15.44 -19.82 -1.03
CA ALA A 33 -14.76 -21.09 -0.75
C ALA A 33 -14.03 -21.70 -1.97
N ASP A 34 -14.46 -21.31 -3.17
CA ASP A 34 -13.95 -21.71 -4.47
C ASP A 34 -13.27 -20.55 -5.25
N GLN A 35 -12.83 -19.50 -4.54
CA GLN A 35 -12.09 -18.37 -5.11
C GLN A 35 -10.98 -18.86 -6.05
N PRO A 36 -10.99 -18.48 -7.34
CA PRO A 36 -9.94 -18.86 -8.27
C PRO A 36 -8.64 -18.11 -7.95
N PHE A 37 -7.52 -18.85 -7.94
CA PHE A 37 -6.20 -18.26 -7.74
C PHE A 37 -5.09 -19.01 -8.47
N VAL A 38 -3.94 -18.35 -8.63
CA VAL A 38 -2.72 -18.90 -9.23
C VAL A 38 -1.50 -18.56 -8.36
N LEU A 39 -0.70 -19.58 -8.01
CA LEU A 39 0.61 -19.41 -7.37
C LEU A 39 1.70 -19.64 -8.42
N TYR A 40 2.46 -18.61 -8.76
CA TYR A 40 3.41 -18.65 -9.88
C TYR A 40 4.84 -18.44 -9.42
N LEU A 41 5.72 -19.38 -9.76
CA LEU A 41 7.17 -19.24 -9.61
C LEU A 41 7.82 -19.21 -11.00
N PRO A 42 8.38 -18.08 -11.47
CA PRO A 42 8.77 -17.90 -12.87
C PRO A 42 9.67 -18.96 -13.48
N GLU A 43 10.64 -19.45 -12.69
CA GLU A 43 11.62 -20.44 -13.15
C GLU A 43 11.09 -21.88 -13.14
N SER A 44 9.91 -22.12 -12.56
CA SER A 44 9.35 -23.47 -12.35
C SER A 44 8.02 -23.68 -13.06
N GLY A 45 7.03 -22.84 -12.79
CA GLY A 45 5.67 -23.03 -13.25
C GLY A 45 4.64 -22.42 -12.31
N ALA A 46 3.37 -22.75 -12.53
CA ALA A 46 2.25 -22.21 -11.80
C ALA A 46 1.33 -23.32 -11.28
N ALA A 47 0.86 -23.19 -10.03
CA ALA A 47 -0.23 -23.97 -9.49
C ALA A 47 -1.54 -23.17 -9.58
N PHE A 48 -2.55 -23.75 -10.20
CA PHE A 48 -3.90 -23.22 -10.31
C PHE A 48 -4.78 -23.88 -9.25
N GLY A 49 -5.62 -23.10 -8.57
CA GLY A 49 -6.52 -23.63 -7.54
C GLY A 49 -7.88 -22.92 -7.49
N GLY A 50 -8.79 -23.48 -6.71
CA GLY A 50 -10.20 -23.06 -6.67
C GLY A 50 -10.85 -23.29 -8.03
N ARG A 51 -11.75 -22.39 -8.45
CA ARG A 51 -12.39 -22.48 -9.78
C ARG A 51 -11.44 -22.34 -10.97
N ALA A 52 -10.20 -21.90 -10.77
CA ALA A 52 -9.19 -21.86 -11.83
C ALA A 52 -8.76 -23.26 -12.29
N SER A 53 -9.16 -24.33 -11.58
CA SER A 53 -8.91 -25.71 -11.95
C SER A 53 -10.17 -26.57 -11.72
N THR A 54 -10.58 -27.35 -12.73
CA THR A 54 -11.83 -28.13 -12.67
C THR A 54 -11.74 -29.37 -11.78
N ASP A 55 -10.54 -29.94 -11.63
CA ASP A 55 -10.30 -31.21 -10.94
C ASP A 55 -9.53 -31.01 -9.60
N GLY A 56 -9.63 -29.81 -9.02
CA GLY A 56 -8.82 -29.37 -7.88
C GLY A 56 -7.43 -28.90 -8.29
N ALA A 57 -6.59 -28.53 -7.32
CA ALA A 57 -5.32 -27.88 -7.61
C ALA A 57 -4.47 -28.64 -8.65
N SER A 58 -3.98 -27.92 -9.66
CA SER A 58 -3.20 -28.47 -10.77
C SER A 58 -1.96 -27.65 -11.07
N PHE A 59 -0.90 -28.29 -11.57
CA PHE A 59 0.37 -27.65 -11.86
C PHE A 59 0.63 -27.56 -13.37
N ARG A 60 1.06 -26.39 -13.83
CA ARG A 60 1.53 -26.12 -15.19
C ARG A 60 3.01 -25.75 -15.16
N ALA A 61 3.85 -26.55 -15.80
CA ALA A 61 5.27 -26.24 -15.93
C ALA A 61 5.51 -25.07 -16.90
N GLY A 62 6.58 -24.31 -16.66
CA GLY A 62 7.03 -23.23 -17.54
C GLY A 62 6.40 -21.87 -17.23
N ALA A 63 6.92 -20.83 -17.90
CA ALA A 63 6.52 -19.46 -17.63
C ALA A 63 5.05 -19.18 -17.97
N LEU A 64 4.47 -18.21 -17.27
CA LEU A 64 3.22 -17.56 -17.64
C LEU A 64 3.55 -16.31 -18.45
N ASP A 65 2.78 -16.04 -19.50
CA ASP A 65 2.96 -14.85 -20.33
C ASP A 65 2.48 -13.62 -19.57
N ASP A 66 3.15 -12.48 -19.79
CA ASP A 66 2.77 -11.15 -19.30
C ASP A 66 2.64 -10.96 -17.77
N VAL A 67 3.19 -11.87 -16.95
CA VAL A 67 3.23 -11.69 -15.49
C VAL A 67 4.48 -10.90 -15.07
N ARG A 68 4.34 -9.57 -15.00
CA ARG A 68 5.43 -8.65 -14.61
C ARG A 68 5.44 -8.31 -13.12
N PHE A 69 4.25 -8.20 -12.52
CA PHE A 69 4.07 -7.71 -11.16
C PHE A 69 4.12 -8.84 -10.12
N ALA A 70 4.27 -8.46 -8.85
CA ALA A 70 4.24 -9.39 -7.72
C ALA A 70 2.88 -10.07 -7.55
N PHE A 71 1.81 -9.41 -7.99
CA PHE A 71 0.47 -9.95 -8.04
C PHE A 71 -0.27 -9.41 -9.27
N VAL A 72 -1.30 -10.10 -9.72
CA VAL A 72 -2.19 -9.68 -10.80
C VAL A 72 -3.63 -10.00 -10.39
N LEU A 73 -4.45 -8.98 -10.23
CA LEU A 73 -5.91 -9.13 -10.10
C LEU A 73 -6.50 -9.38 -11.49
N ASP A 74 -7.59 -10.15 -11.57
CA ASP A 74 -8.22 -10.55 -12.84
C ASP A 74 -7.26 -11.17 -13.86
N TYR A 75 -6.35 -12.02 -13.39
CA TYR A 75 -5.43 -12.75 -14.27
C TYR A 75 -6.23 -13.55 -15.33
N PRO A 76 -5.91 -13.44 -16.63
CA PRO A 76 -6.69 -14.02 -17.72
C PRO A 76 -6.51 -15.55 -17.84
N SER A 77 -6.93 -16.28 -16.81
CA SER A 77 -6.93 -17.74 -16.75
C SER A 77 -8.10 -18.37 -17.52
N GLY A 78 -9.07 -17.56 -17.97
CA GLY A 78 -10.37 -18.00 -18.47
C GLY A 78 -11.46 -18.10 -17.40
N VAL A 79 -11.13 -17.73 -16.15
CA VAL A 79 -12.07 -17.65 -15.02
C VAL A 79 -12.00 -16.25 -14.41
N ASP A 80 -13.15 -15.59 -14.33
CA ASP A 80 -13.27 -14.24 -13.77
C ASP A 80 -12.78 -14.18 -12.32
N ASN A 81 -12.23 -13.02 -11.92
CA ASN A 81 -11.71 -12.73 -10.58
C ASN A 81 -10.58 -13.67 -10.15
N THR A 82 -9.82 -14.23 -11.09
CA THR A 82 -8.64 -15.03 -10.74
C THR A 82 -7.53 -14.13 -10.25
N VAL A 83 -7.12 -14.29 -8.99
CA VAL A 83 -5.93 -13.60 -8.46
C VAL A 83 -4.68 -14.44 -8.69
N LEU A 84 -3.62 -13.83 -9.20
CA LEU A 84 -2.31 -14.46 -9.33
C LEU A 84 -1.33 -13.84 -8.34
N LEU A 85 -0.59 -14.67 -7.61
CA LEU A 85 0.58 -14.28 -6.83
C LEU A 85 1.85 -14.80 -7.51
N ARG A 86 2.77 -13.89 -7.85
CA ARG A 86 4.11 -14.20 -8.34
C ARG A 86 5.08 -14.28 -7.16
N LEU A 87 5.51 -15.50 -6.86
CA LEU A 87 6.47 -15.82 -5.82
C LEU A 87 7.89 -15.61 -6.35
N LYS A 88 8.79 -15.14 -5.49
CA LYS A 88 10.25 -15.10 -5.74
C LYS A 88 10.90 -16.41 -5.37
N THR A 89 10.44 -17.02 -4.27
CA THR A 89 10.93 -18.30 -3.76
C THR A 89 9.77 -19.18 -3.28
N THR A 90 10.05 -20.45 -3.03
CA THR A 90 9.08 -21.39 -2.44
C THR A 90 8.77 -21.10 -0.97
N ASP A 91 9.59 -20.27 -0.31
CA ASP A 91 9.45 -19.92 1.11
C ASP A 91 8.70 -18.58 1.29
N ASP A 92 8.30 -17.94 0.19
CA ASP A 92 7.53 -16.70 0.22
C ASP A 92 6.18 -16.93 0.91
N THR A 93 5.76 -15.96 1.71
CA THR A 93 4.48 -16.00 2.43
C THR A 93 3.30 -15.82 1.47
N LEU A 94 2.21 -16.56 1.71
CA LEU A 94 0.94 -16.39 0.99
C LEU A 94 0.16 -15.14 1.47
N SER A 95 0.66 -14.44 2.49
CA SER A 95 0.00 -13.25 3.03
C SER A 95 -0.28 -12.21 1.94
N THR A 96 0.63 -12.00 1.00
CA THR A 96 0.41 -11.06 -0.12
C THR A 96 -0.78 -11.45 -0.99
N LEU A 97 -1.01 -12.74 -1.25
CA LEU A 97 -2.17 -13.19 -2.04
C LEU A 97 -3.48 -12.73 -1.38
N PHE A 98 -3.61 -13.00 -0.08
CA PHE A 98 -4.81 -12.67 0.68
C PHE A 98 -4.94 -11.17 0.95
N HIS A 99 -3.83 -10.45 1.08
CA HIS A 99 -3.82 -9.01 1.28
C HIS A 99 -4.33 -8.28 0.03
N GLU A 100 -3.72 -8.57 -1.11
CA GLU A 100 -4.06 -7.89 -2.37
C GLU A 100 -5.46 -8.28 -2.86
N GLN A 101 -5.89 -9.54 -2.67
CA GLN A 101 -7.26 -9.90 -3.01
C GLN A 101 -8.30 -9.31 -2.04
N PHE A 102 -7.90 -8.94 -0.82
CA PHE A 102 -8.82 -8.22 0.05
C PHE A 102 -9.07 -6.80 -0.45
N HIS A 103 -8.07 -6.12 -1.02
CA HIS A 103 -8.25 -4.81 -1.67
C HIS A 103 -9.25 -4.85 -2.83
N ASP A 104 -9.26 -5.93 -3.62
CA ASP A 104 -10.27 -6.16 -4.66
C ASP A 104 -11.69 -6.23 -4.05
N TYR A 105 -11.87 -7.05 -3.01
CA TYR A 105 -13.14 -7.10 -2.27
C TYR A 105 -13.56 -5.75 -1.67
N GLN A 106 -12.61 -5.00 -1.11
CA GLN A 106 -12.87 -3.67 -0.56
C GLN A 106 -13.42 -2.71 -1.62
N THR A 107 -12.93 -2.79 -2.85
CA THR A 107 -13.37 -1.91 -3.95
C THR A 107 -14.89 -1.99 -4.18
N ASP A 108 -15.47 -3.19 -4.05
CA ASP A 108 -16.91 -3.41 -4.24
C ASP A 108 -17.72 -3.27 -2.96
N ALA A 109 -17.24 -3.86 -1.87
CA ALA A 109 -18.02 -4.00 -0.64
C ALA A 109 -17.94 -2.76 0.26
N PHE A 110 -16.82 -2.06 0.23
CA PHE A 110 -16.55 -1.01 1.19
C PHE A 110 -17.02 0.35 0.68
N ARG A 111 -17.96 0.95 1.42
CA ARG A 111 -18.46 2.30 1.17
C ARG A 111 -17.73 3.26 2.08
N TRP A 112 -16.47 3.56 1.76
CA TRP A 112 -15.82 4.69 2.42
C TRP A 112 -16.66 5.95 2.20
N ARG A 113 -16.72 6.82 3.22
CA ARG A 113 -17.52 8.05 3.26
C ARG A 113 -17.50 8.74 1.90
N SER A 114 -18.58 8.53 1.15
CA SER A 114 -18.71 8.98 -0.24
C SER A 114 -18.79 10.50 -0.22
N GLY A 115 -17.63 11.18 -0.35
CA GLY A 115 -17.56 12.64 -0.41
C GLY A 115 -16.43 13.36 0.36
N GLY A 116 -15.39 12.71 0.88
CA GLY A 116 -14.39 13.43 1.70
C GLY A 116 -12.93 13.00 1.55
N ARG A 117 -12.13 13.86 0.88
CA ARG A 117 -10.81 14.45 1.25
C ARG A 117 -9.67 13.61 1.87
N GLY A 118 -9.82 12.32 2.13
CA GLY A 118 -8.67 11.48 2.46
C GLY A 118 -7.91 11.21 1.18
N GLY A 119 -6.72 11.81 1.01
CA GLY A 119 -5.78 11.43 -0.04
C GLY A 119 -4.93 10.22 0.38
N GLU A 120 -4.20 9.62 -0.54
CA GLU A 120 -3.14 8.63 -0.22
C GLU A 120 -2.02 9.19 0.65
N PHE A 121 -2.04 10.50 0.88
CA PHE A 121 -0.90 11.23 1.32
C PHE A 121 -1.26 12.29 2.36
N VAL A 122 -0.31 12.55 3.25
CA VAL A 122 -0.38 13.58 4.28
C VAL A 122 0.72 14.59 4.04
N ASP A 123 0.35 15.87 4.02
CA ASP A 123 1.31 16.97 4.11
C ASP A 123 1.88 17.03 5.55
N VAL A 124 3.12 16.59 5.71
CA VAL A 124 3.81 16.57 7.01
C VAL A 124 4.04 17.95 7.58
N SER A 125 4.04 19.01 6.75
CA SER A 125 4.16 20.39 7.22
C SER A 125 2.92 20.83 8.01
N ALA A 126 1.80 20.12 7.86
CA ALA A 126 0.59 20.32 8.62
C ALA A 126 0.66 19.75 10.05
N ILE A 127 1.77 19.10 10.44
CA ILE A 127 2.02 18.54 11.77
C ILE A 127 3.04 19.45 12.50
N PRO A 128 2.61 20.30 13.45
CA PRO A 128 3.46 21.34 14.04
C PRO A 128 4.69 20.83 14.81
N ASP A 129 4.56 19.69 15.50
CA ASP A 129 5.65 19.02 16.21
C ASP A 129 5.74 17.56 15.75
N LEU A 130 6.46 17.37 14.64
CA LEU A 130 6.60 16.05 14.00
C LEU A 130 7.30 15.04 14.91
N GLU A 131 8.28 15.48 15.72
CA GLU A 131 8.98 14.60 16.66
C GLU A 131 8.03 14.12 17.75
N ALA A 132 7.34 15.04 18.46
CA ALA A 132 6.41 14.67 19.51
C ALA A 132 5.25 13.81 18.98
N PHE A 133 4.75 14.13 17.77
CA PHE A 133 3.74 13.31 17.09
C PHE A 133 4.23 11.87 16.84
N THR A 134 5.45 11.71 16.33
CA THR A 134 6.05 10.40 16.07
C THR A 134 6.29 9.61 17.36
N VAL A 135 6.76 10.28 18.41
CA VAL A 135 6.97 9.67 19.72
C VAL A 135 5.66 9.18 20.34
N ALA A 136 4.60 9.97 20.26
CA ALA A 136 3.27 9.56 20.73
C ALA A 136 2.74 8.36 19.92
N ALA A 137 2.92 8.33 18.61
CA ALA A 137 2.54 7.20 17.78
C ALA A 137 3.33 5.93 18.11
N GLU A 138 4.62 6.04 18.41
CA GLU A 138 5.46 4.91 18.82
C GLU A 138 5.06 4.38 20.20
N GLN A 139 4.63 5.25 21.11
CA GLN A 139 4.04 4.85 22.39
C GLN A 139 2.72 4.09 22.19
N GLU A 140 1.84 4.56 21.31
CA GLU A 140 0.61 3.85 20.92
C GLU A 140 0.92 2.45 20.38
N ARG A 141 1.91 2.32 19.49
CA ARG A 141 2.37 1.03 18.95
C ARG A 141 2.78 0.07 20.07
N ARG A 142 3.55 0.54 21.06
CA ARG A 142 3.99 -0.27 22.21
C ARG A 142 2.82 -0.72 23.09
N LEU A 143 1.81 0.14 23.28
CA LEU A 143 0.60 -0.19 24.02
C LEU A 143 -0.23 -1.27 23.31
N LEU A 144 -0.41 -1.16 21.99
CA LEU A 144 -1.07 -2.20 21.19
C LEU A 144 -0.28 -3.51 21.22
N HIS A 145 1.04 -3.45 21.03
CA HIS A 145 1.90 -4.63 21.15
C HIS A 145 1.68 -5.34 22.49
N ALA A 146 1.63 -4.60 23.60
CA ALA A 146 1.34 -5.17 24.92
C ALA A 146 -0.07 -5.78 25.00
N ALA A 147 -1.09 -5.12 24.43
CA ALA A 147 -2.49 -5.56 24.47
C ALA A 147 -2.71 -6.91 23.76
N LEU A 148 -1.96 -7.17 22.69
CA LEU A 148 -1.98 -8.44 21.97
C LEU A 148 -1.30 -9.59 22.72
N GLY A 149 -0.59 -9.31 23.82
CA GLY A 149 0.15 -10.31 24.58
C GLY A 149 -0.73 -11.28 25.37
N PRO A 150 -0.10 -12.26 26.05
CA PRO A 150 -0.79 -13.19 26.94
C PRO A 150 -1.18 -12.51 28.26
N VAL A 151 -2.12 -11.57 28.18
CA VAL A 151 -2.67 -10.80 29.30
C VAL A 151 -4.12 -11.21 29.56
N THR A 152 -4.63 -10.92 30.75
CA THR A 152 -6.06 -11.14 31.06
C THR A 152 -6.94 -10.18 30.24
N PRO A 153 -8.23 -10.52 30.02
CA PRO A 153 -9.17 -9.62 29.34
C PRO A 153 -9.25 -8.21 29.98
N GLU A 154 -9.17 -8.12 31.30
CA GLU A 154 -9.19 -6.84 32.03
C GLU A 154 -7.92 -6.03 31.78
N ALA A 155 -6.75 -6.68 31.81
CA ALA A 155 -5.48 -6.04 31.51
C ALA A 155 -5.40 -5.59 30.04
N ARG A 156 -5.91 -6.41 29.11
CA ARG A 156 -6.06 -6.04 27.69
C ARG A 156 -6.92 -4.79 27.53
N ARG A 157 -8.10 -4.76 28.15
CA ARG A 157 -9.01 -3.59 28.11
C ARG A 157 -8.32 -2.34 28.66
N MET A 158 -7.57 -2.44 29.75
CA MET A 158 -6.80 -1.32 30.31
C MET A 158 -5.74 -0.80 29.32
N LEU A 159 -5.01 -1.70 28.64
CA LEU A 159 -4.02 -1.32 27.62
C LEU A 159 -4.69 -0.65 26.41
N VAL A 160 -5.85 -1.14 25.98
CA VAL A 160 -6.67 -0.51 24.93
C VAL A 160 -7.11 0.89 25.35
N HIS A 161 -7.58 1.09 26.58
CA HIS A 161 -7.93 2.43 27.07
C HIS A 161 -6.73 3.40 27.07
N ARG A 162 -5.55 2.93 27.47
CA ARG A 162 -4.30 3.73 27.40
C ARG A 162 -3.95 4.09 25.96
N TYR A 163 -4.06 3.13 25.03
CA TYR A 163 -3.85 3.36 23.61
C TYR A 163 -4.82 4.43 23.07
N LEU A 164 -6.11 4.31 23.34
CA LEU A 164 -7.11 5.25 22.85
C LEU A 164 -6.92 6.65 23.43
N ALA A 165 -6.55 6.76 24.71
CA ALA A 165 -6.24 8.05 25.34
C ALA A 165 -4.99 8.69 24.70
N ALA A 166 -3.93 7.92 24.46
CA ALA A 166 -2.74 8.41 23.76
C ALA A 166 -3.07 8.89 22.34
N ARG A 167 -3.89 8.12 21.61
CA ARG A 167 -4.39 8.48 20.27
C ARG A 167 -5.18 9.78 20.28
N GLU A 168 -6.13 9.93 21.19
CA GLU A 168 -6.92 11.16 21.31
C GLU A 168 -6.04 12.39 21.58
N CYS A 169 -5.06 12.27 22.49
CA CYS A 169 -4.11 13.34 22.75
C CYS A 169 -3.28 13.68 21.51
N ARG A 170 -2.78 12.68 20.78
CA ARG A 170 -1.98 12.92 19.55
C ARG A 170 -2.80 13.57 18.45
N LEU A 171 -4.08 13.24 18.33
CA LEU A 171 -4.95 13.70 17.25
C LEU A 171 -5.73 14.99 17.58
N ALA A 172 -5.71 15.49 18.82
CA ALA A 172 -6.59 16.57 19.28
C ALA A 172 -6.46 17.86 18.44
N ASP A 173 -5.23 18.26 18.13
CA ASP A 173 -4.93 19.54 17.47
C ASP A 173 -4.56 19.38 15.98
N LEU A 174 -4.73 18.18 15.41
CA LEU A 174 -4.38 17.93 14.01
C LEU A 174 -5.51 18.35 13.05
N PRO A 175 -5.16 18.79 11.83
CA PRO A 175 -6.13 18.99 10.76
C PRO A 175 -7.00 17.75 10.54
N VAL A 176 -8.24 17.96 10.11
CA VAL A 176 -9.18 16.85 9.87
C VAL A 176 -8.65 15.92 8.77
N GLU A 177 -7.96 16.46 7.78
CA GLU A 177 -7.36 15.73 6.67
C GLU A 177 -6.31 14.73 7.14
N VAL A 178 -5.43 15.11 8.09
CA VAL A 178 -4.42 14.20 8.66
C VAL A 178 -5.09 13.03 9.37
N ARG A 179 -6.12 13.32 10.17
CA ARG A 179 -6.88 12.31 10.92
C ARG A 179 -7.65 11.36 10.00
N ASP A 180 -8.30 11.92 8.98
CA ASP A 180 -9.08 11.15 8.01
C ASP A 180 -8.17 10.25 7.17
N THR A 181 -6.99 10.72 6.76
CA THR A 181 -6.01 9.88 6.06
C THR A 181 -5.51 8.74 6.95
N GLU A 182 -5.16 8.99 8.22
CA GLU A 182 -4.76 7.92 9.14
C GLU A 182 -5.88 6.87 9.32
N ASN A 183 -7.11 7.31 9.59
CA ASN A 183 -8.26 6.42 9.72
C ASN A 183 -8.52 5.62 8.44
N ARG A 184 -8.35 6.25 7.27
CA ARG A 184 -8.53 5.62 5.96
C ARG A 184 -7.45 4.57 5.70
N MET A 185 -6.20 4.83 6.04
CA MET A 185 -5.12 3.84 5.90
C MET A 185 -5.33 2.65 6.83
N GLU A 186 -5.72 2.88 8.08
CA GLU A 186 -6.06 1.81 9.03
C GLU A 186 -7.26 0.98 8.54
N TRP A 187 -8.25 1.65 7.95
CA TRP A 187 -9.41 1.00 7.37
C TRP A 187 -9.07 0.20 6.10
N ASN A 188 -8.21 0.72 5.23
CA ASN A 188 -7.84 0.07 3.97
C ASN A 188 -6.80 -1.02 4.20
N GLU A 189 -5.56 -0.61 4.49
CA GLU A 189 -4.41 -1.49 4.66
C GLU A 189 -4.51 -2.36 5.91
N GLY A 190 -5.05 -1.81 6.99
CA GLY A 190 -5.17 -2.54 8.25
C GLY A 190 -6.18 -3.68 8.19
N THR A 191 -7.29 -3.54 7.46
CA THR A 191 -8.26 -4.63 7.33
C THR A 191 -7.83 -5.68 6.31
N ALA A 192 -7.17 -5.27 5.22
CA ALA A 192 -6.49 -6.18 4.30
C ALA A 192 -5.42 -7.01 5.01
N GLU A 193 -4.59 -6.36 5.84
CA GLU A 193 -3.56 -7.04 6.61
C GLU A 193 -4.15 -7.98 7.67
N TYR A 194 -5.21 -7.57 8.37
CA TYR A 194 -5.93 -8.46 9.28
C TYR A 194 -6.46 -9.70 8.54
N ALA A 195 -7.11 -9.52 7.39
CA ALA A 195 -7.66 -10.64 6.60
C ALA A 195 -6.54 -11.58 6.15
N ALA A 196 -5.41 -11.04 5.70
CA ALA A 196 -4.24 -11.81 5.28
C ALA A 196 -3.63 -12.62 6.43
N LEU A 197 -3.35 -12.00 7.58
CA LEU A 197 -2.78 -12.69 8.73
C LEU A 197 -3.75 -13.73 9.31
N ARG A 198 -5.06 -13.46 9.26
CA ARG A 198 -6.08 -14.44 9.65
C ARG A 198 -6.11 -15.63 8.70
N ALA A 199 -5.99 -15.39 7.39
CA ALA A 199 -5.91 -16.44 6.37
C ALA A 199 -4.66 -17.30 6.53
N MET A 200 -3.52 -16.68 6.88
CA MET A 200 -2.31 -17.41 7.24
C MET A 200 -2.53 -18.32 8.45
N THR A 201 -3.19 -17.85 9.52
CA THR A 201 -3.51 -18.71 10.68
C THR A 201 -4.45 -19.86 10.32
N VAL A 202 -5.39 -19.64 9.39
CA VAL A 202 -6.31 -20.69 8.91
C VAL A 202 -5.58 -21.75 8.06
N THR A 203 -4.69 -21.30 7.17
CA THR A 203 -3.95 -22.20 6.26
C THR A 203 -2.74 -22.85 6.92
N GLU A 204 -2.18 -22.26 7.97
CA GLU A 204 -1.03 -22.75 8.72
C GLU A 204 -1.43 -23.05 10.18
N SER A 205 -2.20 -24.13 10.37
CA SER A 205 -2.77 -24.46 11.69
C SER A 205 -1.74 -24.65 12.81
N ASP A 206 -0.53 -25.11 12.46
CA ASP A 206 0.60 -25.31 13.40
C ASP A 206 1.51 -24.07 13.50
N GLY A 207 1.19 -23.00 12.75
CA GLY A 207 1.96 -21.77 12.71
C GLY A 207 1.59 -20.77 13.81
N PRO A 208 2.23 -19.59 13.83
CA PRO A 208 1.90 -18.52 14.76
C PRO A 208 0.45 -18.05 14.62
N SER A 209 -0.18 -17.74 15.75
CA SER A 209 -1.53 -17.17 15.78
C SER A 209 -1.55 -15.78 15.14
N THR A 210 -2.74 -15.29 14.77
CA THR A 210 -2.90 -13.93 14.23
C THR A 210 -2.36 -12.87 15.20
N ALA A 211 -2.59 -13.04 16.51
CA ALA A 211 -2.06 -12.16 17.54
C ALA A 211 -0.53 -12.19 17.61
N ASP A 212 0.09 -13.37 17.48
CA ASP A 212 1.56 -13.49 17.50
C ASP A 212 2.20 -12.81 16.29
N ARG A 213 1.61 -12.95 15.10
CA ARG A 213 2.08 -12.28 13.88
C ARG A 213 1.96 -10.76 13.98
N LEU A 214 0.83 -10.28 14.49
CA LEU A 214 0.61 -8.85 14.74
C LEU A 214 1.59 -8.31 15.79
N ARG A 215 1.88 -9.08 16.85
CA ARG A 215 2.93 -8.73 17.81
C ARG A 215 4.31 -8.66 17.18
N GLU A 216 4.65 -9.59 16.29
CA GLU A 216 5.91 -9.54 15.57
C GLU A 216 6.01 -8.26 14.70
N GLN A 217 4.95 -7.93 13.95
CA GLN A 217 4.90 -6.71 13.14
C GLN A 217 5.00 -5.45 13.99
N LEU A 218 4.18 -5.36 15.03
CA LEU A 218 4.25 -4.27 15.98
C LEU A 218 5.57 -4.28 16.76
N GLY A 219 6.35 -5.35 16.81
CA GLY A 219 7.65 -5.40 17.49
C GLY A 219 8.70 -4.49 16.85
N ARG A 220 8.47 -4.05 15.61
CA ARG A 220 9.37 -3.17 14.85
C ARG A 220 9.00 -1.69 15.10
N PRO A 221 9.97 -0.77 15.18
CA PRO A 221 9.68 0.66 15.30
C PRO A 221 8.84 1.17 14.12
N ILE A 222 8.02 2.22 14.27
CA ILE A 222 7.20 2.73 13.16
C ILE A 222 8.05 3.05 11.93
N LEU A 223 9.17 3.76 12.11
CA LEU A 223 10.04 4.18 11.02
C LEU A 223 11.05 3.08 10.65
N HIS A 224 10.59 1.94 10.12
CA HIS A 224 11.46 0.79 9.81
C HIS A 224 11.44 0.25 8.37
N SER A 225 10.46 0.58 7.50
CA SER A 225 10.18 -0.23 6.30
C SER A 225 10.25 0.49 4.96
N TRP A 226 9.64 1.67 4.82
CA TRP A 226 9.27 2.23 3.50
C TRP A 226 10.21 3.31 2.96
N GLY A 227 11.32 3.59 3.65
CA GLY A 227 12.31 4.58 3.23
C GLY A 227 11.88 6.03 3.43
N SER A 228 10.60 6.36 3.25
CA SER A 228 10.01 7.66 3.60
C SER A 228 9.28 7.66 4.94
N TYR A 229 9.30 8.82 5.61
CA TYR A 229 8.57 9.11 6.83
C TYR A 229 7.06 8.95 6.62
N VAL A 230 6.49 9.55 5.57
CA VAL A 230 5.05 9.47 5.31
C VAL A 230 4.61 8.05 5.02
N GLY A 231 5.39 7.34 4.20
CA GLY A 231 5.17 5.93 3.89
C GLY A 231 5.11 5.10 5.15
N ASP A 232 6.10 5.21 6.03
CA ASP A 232 6.13 4.46 7.29
C ASP A 232 5.06 4.90 8.30
N MET A 233 4.87 6.20 8.47
CA MET A 233 4.03 6.75 9.54
C MET A 233 2.53 6.55 9.29
N PHE A 234 2.08 6.65 8.03
CA PHE A 234 0.66 6.55 7.69
C PHE A 234 0.31 5.21 7.04
N ARG A 235 1.08 4.75 6.05
CA ARG A 235 0.79 3.49 5.37
C ARG A 235 1.37 2.30 6.14
N GLY A 236 2.68 2.27 6.35
CA GLY A 236 3.38 1.17 7.03
C GLY A 236 2.86 0.88 8.44
N ARG A 237 2.62 1.92 9.24
CA ARG A 237 2.01 1.79 10.57
C ARG A 237 0.60 1.20 10.50
N ALA A 238 -0.18 1.50 9.46
CA ALA A 238 -1.56 1.05 9.34
C ALA A 238 -1.68 -0.48 9.20
N TYR A 239 -0.70 -1.15 8.60
CA TYR A 239 -0.63 -2.62 8.56
C TYR A 239 -0.70 -3.19 9.99
N GLY A 240 0.26 -2.83 10.85
CA GLY A 240 0.30 -3.35 12.21
C GLY A 240 -0.81 -2.79 13.11
N VAL A 241 -1.02 -1.46 13.10
CA VAL A 241 -1.98 -0.79 13.99
C VAL A 241 -3.42 -1.12 13.58
N GLY A 242 -3.79 -0.91 12.33
CA GLY A 242 -5.14 -1.15 11.84
C GLY A 242 -5.53 -2.62 11.96
N ALA A 243 -4.64 -3.55 11.60
CA ALA A 243 -4.93 -4.97 11.76
C ALA A 243 -5.06 -5.39 13.22
N SER A 244 -4.31 -4.77 14.13
CA SER A 244 -4.45 -4.99 15.57
C SER A 244 -5.77 -4.48 16.11
N LEU A 245 -6.27 -3.34 15.62
CA LEU A 245 -7.60 -2.85 15.99
C LEU A 245 -8.70 -3.81 15.48
N ALA A 246 -8.60 -4.29 14.24
CA ALA A 246 -9.52 -5.28 13.69
C ALA A 246 -9.51 -6.59 14.51
N TRP A 247 -8.32 -7.07 14.89
CA TRP A 247 -8.19 -8.24 15.76
C TRP A 247 -8.81 -8.01 17.14
N LEU A 248 -8.63 -6.83 17.74
CA LEU A 248 -9.23 -6.48 19.03
C LEU A 248 -10.77 -6.47 18.97
N LEU A 249 -11.37 -6.04 17.85
CA LEU A 249 -12.82 -6.10 17.66
C LEU A 249 -13.34 -7.54 17.66
N GLU A 250 -12.61 -8.45 17.03
CA GLU A 250 -12.93 -9.88 17.06
C GLU A 250 -12.73 -10.48 18.46
N ASP A 251 -11.57 -10.26 19.07
CA ASP A 251 -11.20 -10.82 20.38
C ASP A 251 -12.11 -10.32 21.51
N MET A 252 -12.52 -9.05 21.47
CA MET A 252 -13.43 -8.46 22.46
C MET A 252 -14.91 -8.73 22.13
N GLY A 253 -15.21 -9.44 21.04
CA GLY A 253 -16.55 -9.90 20.70
C GLY A 253 -17.50 -8.80 20.22
N GLN A 254 -17.00 -7.77 19.53
CA GLN A 254 -17.85 -6.70 18.99
C GLN A 254 -18.80 -7.28 17.93
N PRO A 255 -20.13 -7.16 18.08
CA PRO A 255 -21.08 -7.68 17.10
C PRO A 255 -21.05 -6.87 15.80
N ASP A 256 -21.19 -7.55 14.65
CA ASP A 256 -21.27 -6.95 13.29
C ASP A 256 -20.15 -5.93 12.98
N TRP A 257 -18.97 -6.05 13.60
CA TRP A 257 -17.93 -5.04 13.42
C TRP A 257 -17.47 -4.93 11.96
N ARG A 258 -17.39 -6.05 11.24
CA ARG A 258 -17.00 -6.11 9.82
C ARG A 258 -17.97 -5.36 8.91
N GLY A 259 -19.27 -5.61 9.07
CA GLY A 259 -20.31 -4.89 8.31
C GLY A 259 -20.36 -3.39 8.64
N ARG A 260 -20.02 -3.01 9.88
CA ARG A 260 -19.90 -1.59 10.27
C ARG A 260 -18.71 -0.91 9.64
N ILE A 261 -17.56 -1.58 9.56
CA ILE A 261 -16.39 -1.12 8.82
C ILE A 261 -16.70 -0.95 7.33
N GLU A 262 -17.38 -1.90 6.69
CA GLU A 262 -17.84 -1.79 5.29
C GLU A 262 -18.70 -0.55 5.05
N ARG A 263 -19.49 -0.11 6.06
CA ARG A 263 -20.31 1.10 6.01
C ARG A 263 -19.54 2.39 6.33
N GLY A 264 -18.23 2.32 6.51
CA GLY A 264 -17.34 3.48 6.70
C GLY A 264 -17.16 3.93 8.15
N GLU A 265 -17.50 3.09 9.14
CA GLU A 265 -17.08 3.35 10.52
C GLU A 265 -15.57 3.12 10.69
N THR A 266 -14.93 3.85 11.59
CA THR A 266 -13.48 3.69 11.83
C THR A 266 -13.22 2.59 12.85
N LEU A 267 -12.11 1.87 12.67
CA LEU A 267 -11.67 0.84 13.62
C LEU A 267 -11.54 1.40 15.04
N ALA A 268 -10.96 2.60 15.20
CA ALA A 268 -10.79 3.25 16.50
C ALA A 268 -12.13 3.58 17.18
N ALA A 269 -13.15 3.99 16.43
CA ALA A 269 -14.48 4.26 16.98
C ALA A 269 -15.12 2.97 17.51
N LEU A 270 -15.06 1.88 16.74
CA LEU A 270 -15.60 0.58 17.15
C LEU A 270 -14.83 0.01 18.35
N VAL A 271 -13.51 0.17 18.39
CA VAL A 271 -12.68 -0.28 19.53
C VAL A 271 -13.02 0.52 20.79
N THR A 272 -13.29 1.81 20.65
CA THR A 272 -13.76 2.65 21.76
C THR A 272 -15.10 2.14 22.30
N GLU A 273 -16.03 1.78 21.41
CA GLU A 273 -17.34 1.24 21.80
C GLU A 273 -17.21 -0.10 22.55
N VAL A 274 -16.48 -1.08 21.99
CA VAL A 274 -16.34 -2.42 22.61
C VAL A 274 -15.51 -2.38 23.90
N ALA A 275 -14.58 -1.43 24.02
CA ALA A 275 -13.82 -1.24 25.26
C ALA A 275 -14.70 -0.72 26.41
N GLY A 276 -15.82 -0.06 26.11
CA GLY A 276 -16.77 0.44 27.10
C GLY A 276 -16.30 1.70 27.82
N GLU A 277 -16.89 1.97 28.99
CA GLU A 277 -16.61 3.17 29.78
C GLU A 277 -15.13 3.27 30.16
N ARG A 278 -14.50 4.37 29.76
CA ARG A 278 -13.07 4.58 29.98
C ARG A 278 -12.82 5.12 31.40
N PRO A 279 -11.89 4.51 32.17
CA PRO A 279 -11.43 5.12 33.42
C PRO A 279 -10.66 6.42 33.13
N VAL A 280 -10.68 7.36 34.08
CA VAL A 280 -9.80 8.53 34.01
C VAL A 280 -8.36 8.05 34.21
N LEU A 281 -7.57 8.07 33.14
CA LEU A 281 -6.17 7.67 33.15
C LEU A 281 -5.27 8.92 33.09
N PRO A 282 -4.19 8.98 33.88
CA PRO A 282 -3.18 10.01 33.68
C PRO A 282 -2.51 9.81 32.31
N PRO A 283 -1.94 10.87 31.71
CA PRO A 283 -1.09 10.74 30.54
C PRO A 283 0.01 9.72 30.83
N GLU A 284 0.20 8.76 29.93
CA GLU A 284 1.34 7.85 30.02
C GLU A 284 2.64 8.64 29.86
N PRO A 285 3.59 8.53 30.81
CA PRO A 285 4.86 9.19 30.66
C PRO A 285 5.60 8.61 29.45
N VAL A 286 6.09 9.49 28.60
CA VAL A 286 6.99 9.14 27.51
C VAL A 286 8.40 9.01 28.08
N ASP A 287 9.01 7.84 27.90
CA ASP A 287 10.40 7.60 28.28
C ASP A 287 11.36 8.44 27.41
N ASP A 288 12.35 9.09 28.03
CA ASP A 288 13.38 9.84 27.31
C ASP A 288 14.16 8.94 26.34
N SER A 289 14.34 7.67 26.69
CA SER A 289 14.98 6.69 25.79
C SER A 289 14.19 6.52 24.49
N LEU A 290 12.85 6.53 24.57
CA LEU A 290 11.98 6.43 23.41
C LEU A 290 12.10 7.69 22.54
N ARG A 291 12.18 8.87 23.15
CA ARG A 291 12.37 10.12 22.41
C ARG A 291 13.69 10.12 21.66
N ASP A 292 14.76 9.67 22.30
CA ASP A 292 16.09 9.58 21.67
C ASP A 292 16.12 8.53 20.55
N ASP A 293 15.42 7.41 20.69
CA ASP A 293 15.28 6.40 19.63
C ASP A 293 14.57 6.95 18.41
N VAL A 294 13.46 7.67 18.60
CA VAL A 294 12.70 8.31 17.51
C VAL A 294 13.53 9.37 16.81
N ARG A 295 14.25 10.23 17.56
CA ARG A 295 15.17 11.22 16.97
C ARG A 295 16.22 10.57 16.08
N ARG A 296 16.84 9.47 16.54
CA ARG A 296 17.84 8.76 15.73
C ARG A 296 17.22 8.19 14.45
N GLN A 297 16.02 7.62 14.53
CA GLN A 297 15.32 7.09 13.35
C GLN A 297 14.96 8.21 12.36
N MET A 298 14.40 9.32 12.84
CA MET A 298 14.07 10.48 12.00
C MET A 298 15.32 11.07 11.35
N ALA A 299 16.44 11.17 12.06
CA ALA A 299 17.70 11.69 11.52
C ALA A 299 18.29 10.81 10.39
N THR A 300 17.97 9.52 10.36
CA THR A 300 18.37 8.62 9.26
C THR A 300 17.47 8.69 8.04
N ARG A 301 16.34 9.38 8.11
CA ARG A 301 15.48 9.59 6.94
C ARG A 301 16.07 10.72 6.12
N VAL A 302 16.24 10.46 4.82
CA VAL A 302 16.68 11.44 3.82
C VAL A 302 15.88 12.72 4.06
N ALA A 303 16.53 13.88 4.07
CA ALA A 303 15.83 15.16 4.16
C ALA A 303 14.77 15.21 3.06
N GLU A 304 13.53 14.92 3.44
CA GLU A 304 12.44 14.83 2.49
C GLU A 304 12.20 16.22 1.92
N PRO A 305 12.02 16.37 0.60
CA PRO A 305 11.63 17.66 0.06
C PRO A 305 10.34 18.10 0.75
N THR A 306 10.27 19.36 1.16
CA THR A 306 9.05 19.94 1.75
C THR A 306 8.15 20.57 0.69
N ASP A 307 8.68 20.79 -0.51
CA ASP A 307 7.97 21.41 -1.62
C ASP A 307 8.57 21.01 -2.98
N THR A 308 7.78 21.23 -4.03
CA THR A 308 8.15 20.94 -5.42
C THR A 308 9.37 21.72 -5.89
N THR A 309 9.55 22.97 -5.46
CA THR A 309 10.66 23.81 -5.88
C THR A 309 11.98 23.26 -5.38
N THR A 310 12.05 22.91 -4.10
CA THR A 310 13.22 22.31 -3.45
C THR A 310 13.53 20.94 -4.05
N PHE A 311 12.51 20.15 -4.41
CA PHE A 311 12.71 18.87 -5.09
C PHE A 311 13.30 19.03 -6.49
N LEU A 312 12.68 19.87 -7.33
CA LEU A 312 13.14 20.10 -8.71
C LEU A 312 14.53 20.74 -8.77
N ALA A 313 14.97 21.44 -7.73
CA ALA A 313 16.31 22.02 -7.65
C ALA A 313 17.44 21.00 -7.40
N ARG A 314 17.12 19.73 -7.09
CA ARG A 314 18.12 18.68 -6.81
C ARG A 314 18.83 18.18 -8.06
N GLU A 315 18.14 18.24 -9.19
CA GLU A 315 18.63 17.72 -10.46
C GLU A 315 18.81 18.87 -11.45
N PRO A 316 19.88 18.86 -12.26
CA PRO A 316 20.19 19.96 -13.17
C PRO A 316 19.20 20.05 -14.33
N ASP A 317 18.67 18.92 -14.80
CA ASP A 317 17.78 18.84 -15.94
C ASP A 317 16.61 17.87 -15.70
N TRP A 318 15.45 18.25 -16.24
CA TRP A 318 14.21 17.47 -16.14
C TRP A 318 13.55 17.36 -17.51
N LEU A 319 13.05 16.16 -17.80
CA LEU A 319 12.07 15.91 -18.84
C LEU A 319 10.68 16.05 -18.25
N VAL A 320 9.85 16.93 -18.81
CA VAL A 320 8.47 17.12 -18.39
C VAL A 320 7.57 16.42 -19.40
N ILE A 321 6.70 15.52 -18.96
CA ILE A 321 5.73 14.83 -19.80
C ILE A 321 4.34 15.22 -19.31
N ILE A 322 3.54 15.80 -20.18
CA ILE A 322 2.18 16.25 -19.87
C ILE A 322 1.22 15.34 -20.64
N PHE A 323 0.46 14.54 -19.92
CA PHE A 323 -0.70 13.80 -20.44
C PHE A 323 -1.94 14.67 -20.23
N ASP A 324 -2.58 15.10 -21.31
CA ASP A 324 -3.80 15.91 -21.26
C ASP A 324 -4.83 15.36 -22.24
N GLY A 325 -6.01 14.99 -21.74
CA GLY A 325 -7.07 14.46 -22.59
C GLY A 325 -8.34 14.10 -21.83
N PRO A 326 -9.43 13.79 -22.55
CA PRO A 326 -10.66 13.33 -21.93
C PRO A 326 -10.47 11.98 -21.24
N VAL A 327 -11.03 11.82 -20.04
CA VAL A 327 -11.12 10.49 -19.40
C VAL A 327 -12.13 9.67 -20.19
N ARG A 328 -11.65 8.67 -20.94
CA ARG A 328 -12.53 7.74 -21.67
C ARG A 328 -12.53 6.38 -20.95
N PRO A 329 -13.65 5.63 -20.97
CA PRO A 329 -13.69 4.28 -20.40
C PRO A 329 -12.68 3.30 -21.02
N ASP A 330 -12.23 3.57 -22.25
CA ASP A 330 -11.22 2.82 -23.00
C ASP A 330 -9.83 3.48 -23.00
N ALA A 331 -9.69 4.65 -22.36
CA ALA A 331 -8.38 5.28 -22.21
C ALA A 331 -7.61 4.49 -21.15
N ASN A 332 -6.68 3.64 -21.61
CA ASN A 332 -5.71 2.95 -20.77
C ASN A 332 -4.72 3.98 -20.21
N MET A 333 -5.13 4.73 -19.19
CA MET A 333 -4.17 5.38 -18.31
C MET A 333 -3.60 4.32 -17.39
N GLU A 334 -2.31 4.08 -17.50
CA GLU A 334 -1.58 3.22 -16.58
C GLU A 334 -0.57 4.10 -15.85
N LEU A 335 -0.63 4.15 -14.52
CA LEU A 335 0.40 4.77 -13.71
C LEU A 335 0.78 3.79 -12.61
N ASN A 336 1.88 3.09 -12.82
CA ASN A 336 2.43 2.09 -11.91
C ASN A 336 3.85 2.51 -11.53
N PHE A 337 4.19 2.52 -10.25
CA PHE A 337 5.53 2.87 -9.81
C PHE A 337 5.95 2.16 -8.52
N SER A 338 7.25 2.05 -8.35
CA SER A 338 7.94 1.58 -7.15
C SER A 338 9.19 2.44 -6.95
N ALA A 339 9.33 3.06 -5.79
CA ALA A 339 10.44 3.94 -5.45
C ALA A 339 11.00 3.61 -4.06
N GLY A 340 12.29 3.88 -3.84
CA GLY A 340 12.93 3.73 -2.53
C GLY A 340 12.45 4.77 -1.52
N VAL A 341 12.14 5.99 -1.97
CA VAL A 341 11.56 7.05 -1.14
C VAL A 341 10.43 7.72 -1.91
N MET A 342 9.28 7.85 -1.26
CA MET A 342 8.11 8.56 -1.78
C MET A 342 7.69 9.64 -0.78
N THR A 343 7.78 10.90 -1.21
CA THR A 343 7.44 12.07 -0.40
C THR A 343 6.30 12.82 -1.06
N PRO A 344 5.11 12.84 -0.44
CA PRO A 344 4.05 13.71 -0.89
C PRO A 344 4.36 15.17 -0.58
N LEU A 345 3.98 16.03 -1.50
CA LEU A 345 4.26 17.45 -1.48
C LEU A 345 2.95 18.25 -1.60
N PRO A 346 2.94 19.52 -1.15
CA PRO A 346 1.79 20.40 -1.33
C PRO A 346 1.31 20.45 -2.79
N GLY A 347 0.00 20.56 -2.99
CA GLY A 347 -0.61 20.65 -4.33
C GLY A 347 -0.73 19.31 -5.06
N GLU A 348 -0.98 18.22 -4.33
CA GLU A 348 -1.20 16.87 -4.89
C GLU A 348 -0.01 16.36 -5.72
N ALA A 349 1.19 16.71 -5.25
CA ALA A 349 2.44 16.35 -5.87
C ALA A 349 3.08 15.17 -5.14
N ILE A 350 3.79 14.29 -5.86
CA ILE A 350 4.54 13.19 -5.28
C ILE A 350 5.96 13.22 -5.81
N ALA A 351 6.93 13.40 -4.92
CA ALA A 351 8.34 13.23 -5.20
C ALA A 351 8.76 11.78 -4.97
N LEU A 352 9.22 11.12 -6.02
CA LEU A 352 9.77 9.78 -6.01
C LEU A 352 11.30 9.88 -6.15
N GLN A 353 12.03 9.25 -5.24
CA GLN A 353 13.49 9.12 -5.31
C GLN A 353 13.86 7.64 -5.32
N GLU A 354 14.99 7.31 -5.93
CA GLU A 354 15.43 5.91 -6.08
C GLU A 354 14.33 5.06 -6.76
N VAL A 355 13.75 5.58 -7.84
CA VAL A 355 12.70 4.89 -8.60
C VAL A 355 13.25 3.54 -9.07
N ARG A 356 12.69 2.43 -8.62
CA ARG A 356 13.08 1.08 -9.10
C ARG A 356 12.40 0.78 -10.42
N GLU A 357 11.14 1.20 -10.54
CA GLU A 357 10.32 1.05 -11.72
C GLU A 357 9.26 2.15 -11.74
N LEU A 358 9.08 2.80 -12.87
CA LEU A 358 7.95 3.67 -13.20
C LEU A 358 7.46 3.25 -14.57
N LEU A 359 6.16 3.07 -14.70
CA LEU A 359 5.45 2.92 -15.95
C LEU A 359 4.28 3.91 -15.95
N ALA A 360 4.35 4.90 -16.83
CA ALA A 360 3.24 5.80 -17.10
C ALA A 360 2.85 5.66 -18.58
N SER A 361 1.58 5.34 -18.87
CA SER A 361 1.08 5.29 -20.23
C SER A 361 -0.27 5.98 -20.38
N PHE A 362 -0.45 6.63 -21.53
CA PHE A 362 -1.67 7.33 -21.91
C PHE A 362 -1.71 7.54 -23.42
N ASP A 363 -2.82 7.18 -24.07
CA ASP A 363 -3.08 7.39 -25.51
C ASP A 363 -1.92 6.97 -26.43
N GLY A 364 -1.36 5.79 -26.16
CA GLY A 364 -0.24 5.22 -26.92
C GLY A 364 1.13 5.83 -26.60
N ALA A 365 1.20 6.86 -25.76
CA ALA A 365 2.45 7.26 -25.12
C ALA A 365 2.76 6.32 -23.96
N ARG A 366 4.02 5.93 -23.83
CA ARG A 366 4.51 5.07 -22.76
C ARG A 366 5.85 5.61 -22.27
N VAL A 367 5.99 5.73 -20.95
CA VAL A 367 7.18 6.22 -20.27
C VAL A 367 7.57 5.17 -19.25
N GLU A 368 8.79 4.67 -19.37
CA GLU A 368 9.41 3.77 -18.43
C GLU A 368 10.66 4.41 -17.84
N ALA A 369 10.78 4.44 -16.51
CA ALA A 369 11.97 4.97 -15.85
C ALA A 369 12.42 4.09 -14.68
N ARG A 370 13.73 4.04 -14.45
CA ARG A 370 14.38 3.40 -13.29
C ARG A 370 15.58 4.22 -12.87
N ASP A 371 16.03 4.08 -11.63
CA ASP A 371 17.16 4.78 -11.03
C ASP A 371 17.15 6.30 -11.30
N ARG A 372 15.95 6.92 -11.34
CA ARG A 372 15.74 8.37 -11.53
C ARG A 372 15.00 8.97 -10.33
N ALA A 373 15.13 10.30 -10.17
CA ALA A 373 14.16 11.09 -9.44
C ALA A 373 12.97 11.43 -10.35
N VAL A 374 11.75 11.35 -9.81
CA VAL A 374 10.51 11.61 -10.55
C VAL A 374 9.59 12.49 -9.71
N LEU A 375 8.92 13.46 -10.33
CA LEU A 375 7.85 14.23 -9.70
C LEU A 375 6.55 13.97 -10.46
N LEU A 376 5.51 13.54 -9.75
CA LEU A 376 4.15 13.39 -10.29
C LEU A 376 3.32 14.58 -9.83
N LEU A 377 2.60 15.25 -10.74
CA LEU A 377 1.65 16.33 -10.43
C LEU A 377 0.28 16.04 -11.05
N GLY A 378 -0.79 16.38 -10.32
CA GLY A 378 -2.15 16.42 -10.87
C GLY A 378 -2.84 15.06 -10.95
N MET A 379 -2.82 14.31 -9.85
CA MET A 379 -3.51 13.01 -9.78
C MET A 379 -5.04 13.13 -9.72
N ASP A 380 -5.60 14.33 -9.48
CA ASP A 380 -7.04 14.59 -9.56
C ASP A 380 -7.39 15.51 -10.75
N GLY A 381 -7.97 14.93 -11.79
CA GLY A 381 -8.69 15.66 -12.83
C GLY A 381 -10.19 15.78 -12.49
N PRO A 382 -10.90 16.86 -12.87
CA PRO A 382 -12.36 16.81 -12.88
C PRO A 382 -12.80 15.58 -13.68
N SER A 383 -13.87 14.88 -13.24
CA SER A 383 -14.42 13.60 -13.74
C SER A 383 -14.53 13.35 -15.26
N ARG A 384 -14.11 14.29 -16.12
CA ARG A 384 -14.15 14.22 -17.58
C ARG A 384 -12.85 14.61 -18.29
N ARG A 385 -11.82 15.11 -17.61
CA ARG A 385 -10.53 15.48 -18.22
C ARG A 385 -9.38 15.21 -17.26
N LEU A 386 -8.42 14.43 -17.75
CA LEU A 386 -7.19 14.10 -17.06
C LEU A 386 -6.12 15.12 -17.44
N THR A 387 -5.39 15.64 -16.45
CA THR A 387 -4.14 16.37 -16.68
C THR A 387 -3.10 15.88 -15.70
N GLN A 388 -2.29 14.91 -16.13
CA GLN A 388 -1.20 14.35 -15.34
C GLN A 388 0.13 14.87 -15.89
N THR A 389 0.96 15.44 -15.01
CA THR A 389 2.32 15.83 -15.37
C THR A 389 3.33 14.94 -14.66
N VAL A 390 4.33 14.47 -15.39
CA VAL A 390 5.42 13.63 -14.91
C VAL A 390 6.73 14.33 -15.23
N TYR A 391 7.50 14.69 -14.20
CA TYR A 391 8.88 15.15 -14.37
C TYR A 391 9.80 13.96 -14.13
N VAL A 392 10.71 13.69 -15.06
CA VAL A 392 11.74 12.65 -14.93
C VAL A 392 13.10 13.31 -14.98
N ALA A 393 13.94 13.08 -13.98
CA ALA A 393 15.30 13.59 -13.94
C ALA A 393 16.12 13.04 -15.11
N LEU A 394 16.85 13.94 -15.78
CA LEU A 394 17.72 13.59 -16.91
C LEU A 394 19.17 13.48 -16.46
N GLY A 395 19.88 12.52 -17.05
CA GLY A 395 21.32 12.39 -16.93
C GLY A 395 22.04 13.41 -17.78
N GLU A 396 23.34 13.57 -17.53
CA GLU A 396 24.19 14.53 -18.25
C GLU A 396 24.11 14.31 -19.77
N GLY A 397 23.79 15.36 -20.53
CA GLY A 397 23.72 15.33 -21.98
C GLY A 397 22.49 14.64 -22.59
N GLU A 398 21.58 14.09 -21.77
CA GLU A 398 20.37 13.42 -22.28
C GLU A 398 19.37 14.42 -22.88
N ARG A 399 19.28 15.62 -22.30
CA ARG A 399 18.38 16.69 -22.73
C ARG A 399 18.60 17.09 -24.18
N GLU A 400 19.85 17.18 -24.61
CA GLU A 400 20.25 17.57 -25.97
C GLU A 400 19.91 16.48 -26.99
N ARG A 401 19.75 15.23 -26.55
CA ARG A 401 19.43 14.06 -27.39
C ARG A 401 17.93 13.89 -27.63
N ILE A 402 17.10 14.62 -26.88
CA ILE A 402 15.65 14.69 -27.07
C ILE A 402 15.35 15.75 -28.12
N ILE A 403 14.89 15.33 -29.29
CA ILE A 403 14.62 16.20 -30.43
C ILE A 403 13.17 16.01 -30.95
N PRO A 404 12.54 17.06 -31.53
CA PRO A 404 11.19 16.95 -32.07
C PRO A 404 11.03 15.87 -33.14
N GLY A 405 9.89 15.17 -33.11
CA GLY A 405 9.52 14.17 -34.12
C GLY A 405 10.06 12.75 -33.88
N GLN A 406 10.72 12.49 -32.75
CA GLN A 406 11.11 11.14 -32.37
C GLN A 406 9.89 10.31 -31.94
N ALA A 407 9.68 9.16 -32.58
CA ALA A 407 8.66 8.19 -32.15
C ALA A 407 9.12 7.40 -30.91
N ARG A 408 10.43 7.30 -30.67
CA ARG A 408 11.01 6.61 -29.53
C ARG A 408 12.26 7.34 -29.03
N ILE A 409 12.36 7.49 -27.72
CA ILE A 409 13.51 8.04 -27.01
C ILE A 409 13.96 6.97 -26.02
N ALA A 410 15.24 6.58 -26.02
CA ALA A 410 15.74 5.57 -25.10
C ALA A 410 17.14 5.91 -24.59
N PHE A 411 17.30 5.76 -23.29
CA PHE A 411 18.52 5.84 -22.51
C PHE A 411 18.62 4.58 -21.62
N ASP A 412 19.72 4.42 -20.88
CA ASP A 412 19.98 3.20 -20.10
C ASP A 412 18.90 2.92 -19.05
N THR A 413 18.29 3.97 -18.52
CA THR A 413 17.33 3.88 -17.42
C THR A 413 16.03 4.68 -17.66
N LEU A 414 15.80 5.08 -18.91
CA LEU A 414 14.61 5.82 -19.34
C LEU A 414 14.24 5.42 -20.77
N SER A 415 13.00 5.01 -21.01
CA SER A 415 12.45 4.76 -22.35
C SER A 415 11.13 5.49 -22.51
N LEU A 416 10.93 6.11 -23.66
CA LEU A 416 9.68 6.74 -24.06
C LEU A 416 9.29 6.27 -25.45
N ASP A 417 8.07 5.78 -25.58
CA ASP A 417 7.40 5.59 -26.85
C ASP A 417 6.35 6.69 -27.00
N LEU A 418 6.36 7.41 -28.12
CA LEU A 418 5.55 8.59 -28.35
C LEU A 418 4.59 8.38 -29.53
N PRO A 419 3.30 8.73 -29.37
CA PRO A 419 2.36 8.67 -30.48
C PRO A 419 2.65 9.79 -31.49
N PRO A 420 2.17 9.66 -32.75
CA PRO A 420 2.44 10.65 -33.80
C PRO A 420 1.98 12.08 -33.49
N HIS A 421 1.03 12.24 -32.57
CA HIS A 421 0.46 13.52 -32.16
C HIS A 421 1.21 14.17 -30.97
N ALA A 422 2.20 13.50 -30.38
CA ALA A 422 2.99 14.07 -29.31
C ALA A 422 3.88 15.22 -29.83
N THR A 423 3.95 16.32 -29.09
CA THR A 423 4.84 17.44 -29.40
C THR A 423 6.00 17.51 -28.41
N VAL A 424 7.16 17.96 -28.87
CA VAL A 424 8.34 18.20 -28.05
C VAL A 424 8.70 19.67 -28.15
N GLU A 425 8.73 20.35 -27.00
CA GLU A 425 8.96 21.79 -26.86
C GLU A 425 10.00 22.05 -25.76
N ASP A 426 10.61 23.25 -25.76
CA ASP A 426 11.36 23.74 -24.61
C ASP A 426 10.51 24.77 -23.86
N ILE A 427 10.19 24.49 -22.59
CA ILE A 427 9.40 25.38 -21.73
C ILE A 427 10.20 25.64 -20.45
N ASP A 428 10.43 26.91 -20.12
CA ASP A 428 11.19 27.35 -18.93
C ASP A 428 12.55 26.64 -18.77
N GLY A 429 13.22 26.41 -19.91
CA GLY A 429 14.52 25.74 -19.92
C GLY A 429 14.43 24.24 -19.59
N ARG A 430 13.27 23.60 -19.76
CA ARG A 430 13.09 22.14 -19.65
C ARG A 430 12.53 21.57 -20.94
N ARG A 431 12.99 20.37 -21.33
CA ARG A 431 12.38 19.60 -22.43
C ARG A 431 11.00 19.16 -21.97
N THR A 432 9.97 19.56 -22.71
CA THR A 432 8.58 19.24 -22.42
C THR A 432 7.98 18.44 -23.57
N ILE A 433 7.47 17.26 -23.26
CA ILE A 433 6.70 16.42 -24.16
C ILE A 433 5.22 16.60 -23.79
N ARG A 434 4.40 17.03 -24.76
CA ARG A 434 2.95 17.11 -24.58
C ARG A 434 2.28 16.00 -25.39
N VAL A 435 1.51 15.16 -24.70
CA VAL A 435 0.63 14.16 -25.29
C VAL A 435 -0.79 14.66 -25.07
N VAL A 436 -1.32 15.36 -26.08
CA VAL A 436 -2.64 15.97 -26.01
C VAL A 436 -3.59 15.18 -26.89
N THR A 437 -4.54 14.50 -26.26
CA THR A 437 -5.65 13.88 -26.97
C THR A 437 -6.75 14.92 -27.18
N PRO A 438 -7.13 15.23 -28.43
CA PRO A 438 -8.13 16.25 -28.72
C PRO A 438 -9.55 15.91 -28.24
#